data_AF-A0A3C1FV74-F1
#
_entry.id   AF-A0A3C1FV74-F1
#
_cell.length_a   1.000
_cell.length_b   1.000
_cell.length_c   1.000
_cell.angle_alpha   90.00
_cell.angle_beta   90.00
_cell.angle_gamma   90.00
#
_symmetry.space_group_name_H-M   'P 1'
#
loop_
_entity.id
_entity.type
_entity.pdbx_description
1 polymer ?
#
loop_
_entity_poly.entity_id
_entity_poly.type
_entity_poly.pdbx_seq_one_letter_code
_entity_poly.pdbx_strand_id
1 'polypeptide(L)'
;TNLYGPGDNFNLETSHVLPALIRKFHLARLLMENRSDELERDLERFPVGFNLKSTFDLKRLGITAEYVEIWGSGEPYREFLYVDDLADACIFLMDKYGYEDIGEIINIGVGEDMQIKDIAGLISEITGFEGKIRFDRTKPEGTARKLLDISKIGALGWAPKTGLEAGIRLTYAWYRQAV
;
A
#
# COMPACT_ATOMS: atom_id res chain seq x y z
N THR A 1 -3.09 9.19 -9.08
CA THR A 1 -2.34 8.51 -8.01
C THR A 1 -3.22 7.52 -7.25
N ASN A 2 -2.63 6.62 -6.45
CA ASN A 2 -3.32 5.84 -5.43
C ASN A 2 -2.98 6.46 -4.06
N LEU A 3 -3.95 6.54 -3.15
CA LEU A 3 -3.72 7.08 -1.81
C LEU A 3 -3.41 5.95 -0.83
N TYR A 4 -2.69 6.27 0.23
CA TYR A 4 -2.45 5.37 1.35
C TYR A 4 -2.06 6.16 2.60
N GLY A 5 -2.21 5.53 3.77
CA GLY A 5 -1.80 6.13 5.04
C GLY A 5 -2.43 5.46 6.25
N PRO A 6 -2.27 6.06 7.45
CA PRO A 6 -3.04 5.70 8.64
C PRO A 6 -4.56 5.65 8.34
N GLY A 7 -5.26 4.65 8.90
CA GLY A 7 -6.71 4.51 8.70
C GLY A 7 -7.13 3.82 7.40
N ASP A 8 -6.19 3.28 6.62
CA ASP A 8 -6.49 2.55 5.38
C ASP A 8 -7.33 1.28 5.61
N ASN A 9 -7.91 0.75 4.54
CA ASN A 9 -8.63 -0.53 4.55
C ASN A 9 -7.64 -1.70 4.42
N PHE A 10 -7.49 -2.50 5.48
CA PHE A 10 -6.64 -3.68 5.51
C PHE A 10 -7.40 -5.01 5.33
N ASN A 11 -8.68 -4.99 4.96
CA ASN A 11 -9.43 -6.20 4.64
C ASN A 11 -8.88 -6.82 3.33
N LEU A 12 -8.43 -8.09 3.34
CA LEU A 12 -7.73 -8.69 2.20
C LEU A 12 -8.60 -8.92 0.94
N GLU A 13 -9.93 -8.82 1.06
CA GLU A 13 -10.87 -8.90 -0.07
C GLU A 13 -11.12 -7.53 -0.72
N THR A 14 -11.18 -6.47 0.07
CA THR A 14 -11.67 -5.14 -0.38
C THR A 14 -10.60 -4.05 -0.35
N SER A 15 -9.45 -4.33 0.24
CA SER A 15 -8.29 -3.43 0.26
C SER A 15 -7.70 -3.22 -1.13
N HIS A 16 -7.10 -2.05 -1.34
CA HIS A 16 -6.25 -1.85 -2.50
C HIS A 16 -4.84 -2.39 -2.24
N VAL A 17 -4.00 -2.36 -3.28
CA VAL A 17 -2.74 -3.11 -3.34
C VAL A 17 -1.78 -2.87 -2.16
N LEU A 18 -1.55 -1.62 -1.73
CA LEU A 18 -0.56 -1.32 -0.71
C LEU A 18 -0.92 -1.85 0.70
N PRO A 19 -2.07 -1.53 1.31
CA PRO A 19 -2.48 -2.09 2.59
C PRO A 19 -2.65 -3.61 2.54
N ALA A 20 -3.12 -4.16 1.40
CA ALA A 20 -3.17 -5.61 1.20
C ALA A 20 -1.78 -6.25 1.33
N LEU A 21 -0.77 -5.68 0.65
CA LEU A 21 0.60 -6.17 0.72
C LEU A 21 1.18 -6.04 2.13
N ILE A 22 1.05 -4.87 2.78
CA ILE A 22 1.49 -4.64 4.16
C ILE A 22 0.95 -5.74 5.07
N ARG A 23 -0.35 -6.00 4.99
CA ARG A 23 -0.99 -7.03 5.81
C ARG A 23 -0.55 -8.44 5.46
N LYS A 24 -0.44 -8.81 4.17
CA LYS A 24 0.04 -10.12 3.76
C LYS A 24 1.41 -10.44 4.34
N PHE A 25 2.35 -9.51 4.24
CA PHE A 25 3.69 -9.67 4.79
C PHE A 25 3.70 -9.68 6.32
N HIS A 26 2.88 -8.84 6.97
CA HIS A 26 2.73 -8.88 8.42
C HIS A 26 2.23 -10.26 8.91
N LEU A 27 1.16 -10.78 8.31
CA LEU A 27 0.61 -12.09 8.65
C LEU A 27 1.62 -13.22 8.40
N ALA A 28 2.34 -13.17 7.28
CA ALA A 28 3.39 -14.14 6.97
C ALA A 28 4.52 -14.12 8.01
N ARG A 29 4.93 -12.93 8.48
CA ARG A 29 5.89 -12.79 9.57
C ARG A 29 5.37 -13.38 10.88
N LEU A 30 4.11 -13.12 11.26
CA LEU A 30 3.54 -13.70 12.47
C LEU A 30 3.50 -15.24 12.41
N LEU A 31 3.19 -15.81 11.25
CA LEU A 31 3.27 -17.27 11.02
C LEU A 31 4.71 -17.77 11.16
N MET A 32 5.68 -17.08 10.56
CA MET A 32 7.12 -17.41 10.62
C MET A 32 7.66 -17.39 12.06
N GLU A 33 7.25 -16.40 12.86
CA GLU A 33 7.67 -16.23 14.25
C GLU A 33 6.85 -17.06 15.25
N ASN A 34 5.87 -17.84 14.78
CA ASN A 34 4.91 -18.59 15.62
C ASN A 34 4.16 -17.71 16.64
N ARG A 35 3.77 -16.49 16.23
CA ARG A 35 3.07 -15.49 17.07
C ARG A 35 1.55 -15.65 16.99
N SER A 36 1.03 -16.79 17.42
CA SER A 36 -0.40 -17.14 17.27
C SER A 36 -1.36 -16.12 17.91
N ASP A 37 -1.05 -15.59 19.09
CA ASP A 37 -1.91 -14.63 19.79
C ASP A 37 -2.07 -13.32 19.02
N GLU A 38 -1.00 -12.83 18.39
CA GLU A 38 -1.05 -11.63 17.53
C GLU A 38 -1.78 -11.90 16.23
N LEU A 39 -1.61 -13.11 15.68
CA LEU A 39 -2.29 -13.51 14.47
C LEU A 39 -3.81 -13.52 14.68
N GLU A 40 -4.28 -14.12 15.77
CA GLU A 40 -5.71 -14.14 16.09
C GLU A 40 -6.28 -12.73 16.29
N ARG A 41 -5.58 -11.87 17.05
CA ARG A 41 -6.00 -10.46 17.22
C ARG A 41 -6.09 -9.70 15.90
N ASP A 42 -5.14 -9.91 14.99
CA ASP A 42 -5.17 -9.28 13.66
C ASP A 42 -6.42 -9.70 12.87
N LEU A 43 -6.72 -11.00 12.85
CA LEU A 43 -7.84 -11.55 12.09
C LEU A 43 -9.20 -11.17 12.68
N GLU A 44 -9.29 -11.00 14.00
CA GLU A 44 -10.49 -10.49 14.67
C GLU A 44 -10.73 -9.02 14.33
N ARG A 45 -9.67 -8.21 14.36
CA ARG A 45 -9.76 -6.78 14.12
C ARG A 45 -10.00 -6.45 12.65
N PHE A 46 -9.26 -7.09 11.76
CA PHE A 46 -9.39 -6.95 10.32
C PHE A 46 -9.90 -8.27 9.76
N PRO A 47 -11.18 -8.42 9.44
CA PRO A 47 -11.65 -9.63 8.80
C PRO A 47 -10.86 -9.91 7.51
N VAL A 48 -10.56 -11.18 7.26
CA VAL A 48 -9.87 -11.62 6.04
C VAL A 48 -10.71 -11.30 4.80
N GLY A 49 -12.04 -11.40 4.91
CA GLY A 49 -12.96 -11.40 3.78
C GLY A 49 -13.12 -12.80 3.20
N PHE A 50 -13.78 -12.91 2.04
CA PHE A 50 -14.00 -14.16 1.29
C PHE A 50 -14.80 -15.24 2.04
N ASN A 51 -15.61 -14.85 3.03
CA ASN A 51 -16.25 -15.76 3.99
C ASN A 51 -15.27 -16.67 4.75
N LEU A 52 -13.98 -16.32 4.79
CA LEU A 52 -12.96 -17.04 5.54
C LEU A 52 -13.03 -16.62 7.01
N LYS A 53 -13.05 -17.61 7.91
CA LYS A 53 -13.24 -17.40 9.36
C LYS A 53 -12.07 -17.86 10.21
N SER A 54 -10.99 -18.39 9.62
CA SER A 54 -9.91 -19.01 10.40
C SER A 54 -8.52 -18.78 9.85
N THR A 55 -7.55 -18.84 10.75
CA THR A 55 -6.10 -18.85 10.50
C THR A 55 -5.66 -19.92 9.49
N PHE A 56 -6.40 -21.05 9.39
CA PHE A 56 -6.07 -22.18 8.52
C PHE A 56 -6.15 -21.84 7.02
N ASP A 57 -6.86 -20.78 6.64
CA ASP A 57 -7.09 -20.43 5.22
C ASP A 57 -6.08 -19.44 4.63
N LEU A 58 -5.14 -18.89 5.43
CA LEU A 58 -4.14 -17.95 4.94
C LEU A 58 -3.30 -18.52 3.79
N LYS A 59 -3.05 -19.83 3.80
CA LYS A 59 -2.38 -20.55 2.71
C LYS A 59 -3.13 -20.43 1.38
N ARG A 60 -4.47 -20.38 1.37
CA ARG A 60 -5.29 -20.21 0.16
C ARG A 60 -5.14 -18.82 -0.46
N LEU A 61 -4.77 -17.84 0.36
CA LEU A 61 -4.46 -16.47 -0.06
C LEU A 61 -2.98 -16.28 -0.41
N GLY A 62 -2.22 -17.38 -0.37
CA GLY A 62 -0.79 -17.38 -0.62
C GLY A 62 0.03 -16.75 0.50
N ILE A 63 -0.43 -16.85 1.75
CA ILE A 63 0.25 -16.31 2.93
C ILE A 63 0.69 -17.50 3.79
N THR A 64 2.00 -17.75 3.86
CA THR A 64 2.59 -18.82 4.69
C THR A 64 3.81 -18.32 5.45
N ALA A 65 4.35 -19.15 6.36
CA ALA A 65 5.60 -18.85 7.06
C ALA A 65 6.81 -18.79 6.10
N GLU A 66 6.74 -19.47 4.95
CA GLU A 66 7.85 -19.62 4.01
C GLU A 66 7.74 -18.71 2.79
N TYR A 67 6.52 -18.28 2.41
CA TYR A 67 6.34 -17.38 1.28
C TYR A 67 5.07 -16.52 1.34
N VAL A 68 5.13 -15.39 0.64
CA VAL A 68 3.98 -14.57 0.25
C VAL A 68 3.82 -14.63 -1.27
N GLU A 69 2.63 -14.98 -1.73
CA GLU A 69 2.26 -14.98 -3.14
C GLU A 69 1.54 -13.69 -3.54
N ILE A 70 2.02 -13.12 -4.65
CA ILE A 70 1.50 -11.94 -5.30
C ILE A 70 1.02 -12.35 -6.68
N TRP A 71 -0.17 -11.90 -7.05
CA TRP A 71 -0.74 -12.20 -8.37
C TRP A 71 -0.09 -11.37 -9.46
N GLY A 72 0.07 -11.97 -10.63
CA GLY A 72 0.70 -11.37 -11.80
C GLY A 72 2.22 -11.46 -11.76
N SER A 73 2.86 -10.77 -12.70
CA SER A 73 4.33 -10.77 -12.86
C SER A 73 5.08 -9.90 -11.85
N GLY A 74 4.39 -8.94 -11.22
CA GLY A 74 5.01 -7.89 -10.40
C GLY A 74 5.66 -6.75 -11.22
N GLU A 75 5.63 -6.82 -12.55
CA GLU A 75 6.17 -5.81 -13.46
C GLU A 75 5.35 -4.50 -13.57
N PRO A 76 4.02 -4.46 -13.31
CA PRO A 76 3.28 -3.21 -13.40
C PRO A 76 3.81 -2.12 -12.45
N TYR A 77 3.83 -0.89 -12.95
CA TYR A 77 4.27 0.30 -12.21
C TYR A 77 3.10 1.04 -11.56
N ARG A 78 3.28 1.47 -10.31
CA ARG A 78 2.28 2.21 -9.55
C ARG A 78 2.89 3.40 -8.82
N GLU A 79 2.15 4.50 -8.85
CA GLU A 79 2.35 5.68 -8.02
C GLU A 79 1.48 5.59 -6.74
N PHE A 80 2.05 6.00 -5.59
CA PHE A 80 1.37 6.12 -4.31
C PHE A 80 1.65 7.47 -3.66
N LEU A 81 0.60 8.23 -3.35
CA LEU A 81 0.67 9.49 -2.63
C LEU A 81 0.24 9.28 -1.18
N TYR A 82 1.07 9.70 -0.23
CA TYR A 82 0.75 9.62 1.19
C TYR A 82 -0.39 10.59 1.54
N VAL A 83 -1.32 10.16 2.39
CA VAL A 83 -2.56 10.89 2.67
C VAL A 83 -2.34 12.32 3.21
N ASP A 84 -1.30 12.51 4.04
CA ASP A 84 -1.00 13.84 4.59
C ASP A 84 -0.46 14.79 3.51
N ASP A 85 0.24 14.29 2.49
CA ASP A 85 0.66 15.11 1.35
C ASP A 85 -0.53 15.52 0.49
N LEU A 86 -1.54 14.65 0.33
CA LEU A 86 -2.79 15.07 -0.32
C LEU A 86 -3.48 16.19 0.46
N ALA A 87 -3.58 16.04 1.79
CA ALA A 87 -4.18 17.07 2.64
C ALA A 87 -3.41 18.40 2.54
N ASP A 88 -2.08 18.35 2.60
CA ASP A 88 -1.19 19.50 2.43
C ASP A 88 -1.37 20.18 1.07
N ALA A 89 -1.45 19.40 -0.02
CA ALA A 89 -1.71 19.92 -1.37
C ALA A 89 -3.05 20.65 -1.46
N CYS A 90 -4.11 20.07 -0.88
CA CYS A 90 -5.42 20.68 -0.86
C CYS A 90 -5.41 22.02 -0.11
N ILE A 91 -4.77 22.06 1.08
CA ILE A 91 -4.63 23.29 1.86
C ILE A 91 -3.84 24.33 1.08
N PHE A 92 -2.70 23.94 0.49
CA PHE A 92 -1.87 24.81 -0.33
C PHE A 92 -2.63 25.45 -1.48
N LEU A 93 -3.41 24.65 -2.22
CA LEU A 93 -4.20 25.14 -3.36
C LEU A 93 -5.31 26.10 -2.90
N MET A 94 -6.07 25.72 -1.86
CA MET A 94 -7.16 26.55 -1.34
C MET A 94 -6.70 27.88 -0.72
N ASP A 95 -5.50 27.91 -0.15
CA ASP A 95 -4.94 29.10 0.50
C ASP A 95 -4.37 30.10 -0.53
N LYS A 96 -3.82 29.61 -1.64
CA LYS A 96 -3.00 30.44 -2.56
C LYS A 96 -3.56 30.65 -3.96
N TYR A 97 -4.46 29.79 -4.42
CA TYR A 97 -4.89 29.78 -5.82
C TYR A 97 -6.41 29.65 -5.96
N GLY A 98 -6.97 30.39 -6.91
CA GLY A 98 -8.35 30.29 -7.35
C GLY A 98 -8.48 29.70 -8.75
N TYR A 99 -9.73 29.62 -9.24
CA TYR A 99 -10.01 29.20 -10.60
C TYR A 99 -9.36 30.12 -11.65
N GLU A 100 -9.26 31.42 -11.37
CA GLU A 100 -8.63 32.38 -12.30
C GLU A 100 -7.13 32.15 -12.48
N ASP A 101 -6.45 31.54 -11.49
CA ASP A 101 -5.02 31.23 -11.55
C ASP A 101 -4.73 29.91 -12.27
N ILE A 102 -5.57 28.88 -12.05
CA ILE A 102 -5.33 27.52 -12.55
C ILE A 102 -6.14 27.24 -13.83
N GLY A 103 -7.41 27.62 -13.87
CA GLY A 103 -8.31 27.51 -15.03
C GLY A 103 -8.74 26.09 -15.42
N GLU A 104 -8.25 25.05 -14.76
CA GLU A 104 -8.48 23.65 -15.13
C GLU A 104 -8.24 22.68 -13.97
N ILE A 105 -8.39 21.37 -14.23
CA ILE A 105 -8.06 20.32 -13.26
C ILE A 105 -6.55 20.23 -13.03
N ILE A 106 -6.15 19.96 -11.78
CA ILE A 106 -4.76 19.82 -11.39
C ILE A 106 -4.49 18.41 -10.85
N ASN A 107 -3.42 17.78 -11.33
CA ASN A 107 -2.96 16.49 -10.82
C ASN A 107 -2.23 16.68 -9.49
N ILE A 108 -2.62 15.92 -8.48
CA ILE A 108 -1.91 15.79 -7.20
C ILE A 108 -1.38 14.36 -7.11
N GLY A 109 -0.07 14.23 -6.98
CA GLY A 109 0.64 12.95 -7.03
C GLY A 109 2.08 13.10 -6.58
N VAL A 110 2.87 12.06 -6.82
CA VAL A 110 4.30 12.04 -6.53
C VAL A 110 5.14 12.32 -7.77
N GLY A 111 4.62 11.99 -8.97
CA GLY A 111 5.39 12.12 -10.20
C GLY A 111 6.46 11.04 -10.39
N GLU A 112 6.52 10.08 -9.47
CA GLU A 112 7.38 8.90 -9.50
C GLU A 112 6.56 7.64 -9.26
N ASP A 113 6.97 6.54 -9.88
CA ASP A 113 6.35 5.22 -9.70
C ASP A 113 7.38 4.12 -9.49
N MET A 114 6.90 2.99 -8.96
CA MET A 114 7.73 1.83 -8.66
C MET A 114 7.01 0.54 -9.09
N GLN A 115 7.76 -0.49 -9.48
CA GLN A 115 7.17 -1.77 -9.85
C GLN A 115 6.58 -2.47 -8.62
N ILE A 116 5.48 -3.19 -8.79
CA ILE A 116 4.84 -3.94 -7.70
C ILE A 116 5.81 -4.91 -7.02
N LYS A 117 6.73 -5.54 -7.76
CA LYS A 117 7.74 -6.45 -7.20
C LYS A 117 8.71 -5.73 -6.25
N ASP A 118 9.10 -4.50 -6.57
CA ASP A 118 10.04 -3.72 -5.76
C ASP A 118 9.33 -3.18 -4.52
N ILE A 119 8.07 -2.74 -4.67
CA ILE A 119 7.21 -2.35 -3.54
C ILE A 119 7.00 -3.53 -2.59
N ALA A 120 6.77 -4.73 -3.12
CA ALA A 120 6.65 -5.93 -2.32
C ALA A 120 7.94 -6.25 -1.56
N GLY A 121 9.11 -6.10 -2.20
CA GLY A 121 10.41 -6.23 -1.55
C GLY A 121 10.57 -5.25 -0.39
N LEU A 122 10.31 -3.97 -0.64
CA LEU A 122 10.36 -2.91 0.37
C LEU A 122 9.42 -3.19 1.57
N ILE A 123 8.20 -3.65 1.31
CA ILE A 123 7.25 -4.01 2.38
C ILE A 123 7.74 -5.24 3.14
N SER A 124 8.29 -6.25 2.47
CA SER A 124 8.88 -7.43 3.13
C SER A 124 9.98 -7.01 4.12
N GLU A 125 10.86 -6.10 3.69
CA GLU A 125 11.93 -5.55 4.53
C GLU A 125 11.37 -4.74 5.72
N ILE A 126 10.41 -3.85 5.48
CA ILE A 126 9.80 -3.01 6.53
C ILE A 126 9.05 -3.86 7.57
N THR A 127 8.35 -4.90 7.11
CA THR A 127 7.58 -5.77 8.00
C THR A 127 8.47 -6.70 8.79
N GLY A 128 9.62 -7.11 8.23
CA GLY A 128 10.54 -8.09 8.81
C GLY A 128 10.24 -9.53 8.39
N PHE A 129 9.59 -9.74 7.24
CA PHE A 129 9.36 -11.07 6.70
C PHE A 129 10.58 -11.53 5.89
N GLU A 130 11.17 -12.66 6.28
CA GLU A 130 12.39 -13.22 5.67
C GLU A 130 12.11 -14.39 4.69
N GLY A 131 10.83 -14.73 4.48
CA GLY A 131 10.44 -15.75 3.52
C GLY A 131 10.51 -15.28 2.06
N LYS A 132 10.09 -16.14 1.14
CA LYS A 132 10.17 -15.88 -0.31
C LYS A 132 8.98 -15.08 -0.81
N ILE A 133 9.21 -14.17 -1.77
CA ILE A 133 8.14 -13.57 -2.56
C ILE A 133 7.93 -14.42 -3.81
N ARG A 134 6.69 -14.88 -4.04
CA ARG A 134 6.29 -15.65 -5.24
C ARG A 134 5.33 -14.84 -6.09
N PHE A 135 5.45 -14.98 -7.40
CA PHE A 135 4.61 -14.31 -8.37
C PHE A 135 3.79 -15.36 -9.15
N ASP A 136 2.47 -15.33 -8.99
CA ASP A 136 1.56 -16.20 -9.76
C ASP A 136 1.19 -15.52 -11.09
N ARG A 137 1.96 -15.84 -12.12
CA ARG A 137 1.76 -15.35 -13.49
C ARG A 137 0.51 -15.90 -14.19
N THR A 138 -0.19 -16.85 -13.59
CA THR A 138 -1.46 -17.37 -14.14
C THR A 138 -2.63 -16.45 -13.82
N LYS A 139 -2.45 -15.53 -12.87
CA LYS A 139 -3.48 -14.56 -12.44
C LYS A 139 -3.41 -13.27 -13.25
N PRO A 140 -4.55 -12.59 -13.43
CA PRO A 140 -4.57 -11.33 -14.16
C PRO A 140 -3.70 -10.28 -13.47
N GLU A 141 -3.06 -9.44 -14.29
CA GLU A 141 -2.36 -8.24 -13.83
C GLU A 141 -3.12 -6.98 -14.27
N GLY A 142 -2.96 -5.90 -13.50
CA GLY A 142 -3.59 -4.62 -13.82
C GLY A 142 -2.89 -3.91 -14.99
N THR A 143 -3.27 -2.66 -15.23
CA THR A 143 -2.62 -1.82 -16.25
C THR A 143 -1.10 -1.75 -16.06
N ALA A 144 -0.34 -1.68 -17.16
CA ALA A 144 1.12 -1.73 -17.12
C ALA A 144 1.74 -0.58 -16.30
N ARG A 145 1.20 0.63 -16.38
CA ARG A 145 1.71 1.81 -15.68
C ARG A 145 0.58 2.76 -15.30
N LYS A 146 0.62 3.30 -14.08
CA LYS A 146 -0.30 4.35 -13.59
C LYS A 146 0.54 5.39 -12.84
N LEU A 147 0.80 6.50 -13.52
CA LEU A 147 1.64 7.61 -13.09
C LEU A 147 1.00 8.93 -13.53
N LEU A 148 0.93 9.91 -12.63
CA LEU A 148 0.48 11.26 -12.95
C LEU A 148 1.66 12.14 -13.36
N ASP A 149 1.42 13.02 -14.33
CA ASP A 149 2.27 14.20 -14.55
C ASP A 149 1.87 15.29 -13.56
N ILE A 150 2.80 15.66 -12.67
CA ILE A 150 2.63 16.67 -11.63
C ILE A 150 3.32 18.01 -11.95
N SER A 151 3.79 18.21 -13.19
CA SER A 151 4.54 19.40 -13.58
C SER A 151 3.80 20.70 -13.28
N LYS A 152 2.47 20.70 -13.40
CA LYS A 152 1.62 21.88 -13.13
C LYS A 152 1.65 22.29 -11.66
N ILE A 153 1.38 21.38 -10.73
CA ILE A 153 1.39 21.70 -9.29
C ILE A 153 2.82 21.99 -8.80
N GLY A 154 3.83 21.34 -9.41
CA GLY A 154 5.23 21.66 -9.21
C GLY A 154 5.58 23.10 -9.60
N ALA A 155 5.08 23.58 -10.74
CA ALA A 155 5.29 24.96 -11.19
C ALA A 155 4.61 26.00 -10.28
N LEU A 156 3.54 25.61 -9.57
CA LEU A 156 2.91 26.45 -8.53
C LEU A 156 3.75 26.48 -7.23
N GLY A 157 4.75 25.61 -7.09
CA GLY A 157 5.64 25.57 -5.93
C GLY A 157 5.21 24.60 -4.83
N TRP A 158 4.40 23.60 -5.16
CA TRP A 158 4.10 22.48 -4.26
C TRP A 158 4.74 21.18 -4.75
N ALA A 159 5.24 20.39 -3.81
CA ALA A 159 5.79 19.07 -4.03
C ALA A 159 5.45 18.17 -2.82
N PRO A 160 5.27 16.85 -3.03
CA PRO A 160 5.07 15.91 -1.93
C PRO A 160 6.31 15.86 -1.04
N LYS A 161 6.12 15.66 0.26
CA LYS A 161 7.20 15.61 1.24
C LYS A 161 7.51 14.18 1.69
N THR A 162 6.56 13.25 1.53
CA THR A 162 6.68 11.88 2.05
C THR A 162 7.09 10.91 0.96
N GLY A 163 8.33 10.42 1.05
CA GLY A 163 8.78 9.30 0.22
C GLY A 163 8.06 8.00 0.56
N LEU A 164 7.99 7.08 -0.41
CA LEU A 164 7.23 5.82 -0.30
C LEU A 164 7.64 4.98 0.92
N GLU A 165 8.93 4.78 1.15
CA GLU A 165 9.42 4.02 2.30
C GLU A 165 8.97 4.65 3.64
N ALA A 166 9.16 5.96 3.79
CA ALA A 166 8.79 6.68 5.00
C ALA A 166 7.28 6.57 5.27
N GLY A 167 6.45 6.76 4.23
CA GLY A 167 5.00 6.63 4.35
C GLY A 167 4.56 5.20 4.67
N ILE A 168 5.21 4.15 4.10
CA ILE A 168 4.90 2.76 4.44
C ILE A 168 5.26 2.48 5.90
N ARG A 169 6.42 2.98 6.39
CA ARG A 169 6.81 2.84 7.79
C ARG A 169 5.81 3.50 8.74
N LEU A 170 5.33 4.71 8.41
CA LEU A 170 4.30 5.40 9.19
C LEU A 170 2.97 4.64 9.19
N THR A 171 2.54 4.18 8.02
CA THR A 171 1.31 3.39 7.84
C THR A 171 1.38 2.08 8.61
N TYR A 172 2.50 1.37 8.53
CA TYR A 172 2.70 0.11 9.23
C TYR A 172 2.82 0.28 10.74
N ALA A 173 3.47 1.36 11.20
CA ALA A 173 3.52 1.71 12.62
C ALA A 173 2.11 1.95 13.19
N TRP A 174 1.27 2.72 12.48
CA TRP A 174 -0.13 2.92 12.84
C TRP A 174 -0.92 1.60 12.85
N TYR A 175 -0.74 0.77 11.80
CA TYR A 175 -1.39 -0.53 11.69
C TYR A 175 -1.09 -1.41 12.91
N ARG A 176 0.20 -1.54 13.26
CA ARG A 176 0.68 -2.34 14.40
C ARG A 176 0.24 -1.85 15.76
N GLN A 177 0.14 -0.53 15.98
CA GLN A 177 -0.29 0.01 17.27
C GLN A 177 -1.72 -0.40 17.64
N ALA A 178 -2.49 -0.71 16.62
CA ALA A 178 -3.88 -0.99 16.81
C ALA A 178 -4.19 -2.51 16.77
N VAL A 179 -3.18 -3.38 16.57
CA VAL A 179 -3.24 -4.86 16.63
C VAL A 179 -2.65 -5.38 17.94
#